data_AF-A0A812UPK2-F1
#
_entry.id   AF-A0A812UPK2-F1
#
_cell.length_a   1.000
_cell.length_b   1.000
_cell.length_c   1.000
_cell.angle_alpha   90.00
_cell.angle_beta   90.00
_cell.angle_gamma   90.00
#
_symmetry.space_group_name_H-M   'P 1'
#
loop_
_entity.id
_entity.type
_entity.pdbx_description
1 polymer ?
#
loop_
_entity_poly.entity_id
_entity_poly.type
_entity_poly.pdbx_seq_one_letter_code
_entity_poly.pdbx_strand_id
1 'polypeptide(L)'
;MFVSELAYSTLQGATQVGCHILHLDASHGEESVVGCGSAALLAKFAELCPEVDVQHVRLWDEGMRSKMEYNLDHVRAKMAMLAGRGSEDCFQQFASIEVLAKQIATARGLVVSAPMWNFAVPYVMKQYFDCVLHPGLTFTETSSGPTGLLGGGRPVVLLTSSGGVASKDYVTPWLLDVAAMAGFDIPKVVSAASLVSRDRATAIDLFRQQAAVAAEHLTLEPGTKRSTVQPGDGDELGSSCGHEELRRWLESSGGLSSDCLDSLESARVDGELFLAASDNDLRDEELGLEEADIVRLKQLQKLFQEICHAG
;
A
#
# COMPACT_ATOMS: atom_id res chain seq x y z
N MET A 1 20.85 0.63 20.29
CA MET A 1 20.02 1.85 20.26
C MET A 1 20.56 2.76 19.18
N PHE A 2 19.96 2.73 17.99
CA PHE A 2 20.19 3.78 16.99
C PHE A 2 19.54 5.04 17.56
N VAL A 3 20.33 6.05 17.90
CA VAL A 3 19.80 7.29 18.49
C VAL A 3 19.23 8.12 17.33
N SER A 4 18.03 7.75 16.85
CA SER A 4 17.32 8.40 15.74
C SER A 4 16.93 9.84 16.06
N GLU A 5 16.80 10.18 17.35
CA GLU A 5 16.43 11.53 17.83
C GLU A 5 17.47 12.60 17.47
N LEU A 6 18.73 12.21 17.21
CA LEU A 6 19.84 13.14 16.96
C LEU A 6 20.21 13.31 15.48
N ALA A 7 19.73 12.44 14.59
CA ALA A 7 20.22 12.39 13.21
C ALA A 7 19.50 13.35 12.26
N TYR A 8 18.26 13.75 12.56
CA TYR A 8 17.47 14.58 11.66
C TYR A 8 16.75 15.68 12.44
N SER A 9 17.18 16.92 12.22
CA SER A 9 16.58 18.12 12.83
C SER A 9 15.14 18.40 12.33
N THR A 10 14.71 17.67 11.31
CA THR A 10 13.55 17.97 10.46
C THR A 10 12.20 17.88 11.17
N LEU A 11 12.12 17.17 12.31
CA LEU A 11 10.89 17.04 13.08
C LEU A 11 10.66 18.11 14.16
N GLN A 12 11.60 19.03 14.41
CA GLN A 12 11.36 20.09 15.40
C GLN A 12 10.15 21.00 15.05
N GLY A 13 9.51 20.84 13.88
CA GLY A 13 8.30 21.57 13.49
C GLY A 13 7.15 20.78 12.86
N ALA A 14 7.30 19.48 12.52
CA ALA A 14 6.19 18.69 11.95
C ALA A 14 5.57 17.81 13.05
N THR A 15 4.77 18.43 13.91
CA THR A 15 4.09 17.75 15.03
C THR A 15 2.68 17.28 14.68
N GLN A 16 2.22 17.55 13.45
CA GLN A 16 0.86 17.27 13.01
C GLN A 16 0.81 16.80 11.56
N VAL A 17 -0.18 15.96 11.27
CA VAL A 17 -0.55 15.57 9.92
C VAL A 17 -1.08 16.80 9.18
N GLY A 18 -0.58 17.04 7.97
CA GLY A 18 -1.00 18.13 7.10
C GLY A 18 -2.36 17.88 6.46
N CYS A 19 -2.91 18.91 5.81
CA CYS A 19 -4.19 18.85 5.10
C CYS A 19 -4.00 18.63 3.60
N HIS A 20 -3.23 17.59 3.22
CA HIS A 20 -3.02 17.25 1.81
C HIS A 20 -2.97 15.74 1.57
N ILE A 21 -3.43 15.33 0.39
CA ILE A 21 -3.19 14.01 -0.18
C ILE A 21 -1.91 14.07 -1.00
N LEU A 22 -1.04 13.07 -0.86
CA LEU A 22 0.10 12.89 -1.74
C LEU A 22 -0.25 11.86 -2.81
N HIS A 23 -0.11 12.22 -4.08
CA HIS A 23 -0.26 11.28 -5.19
C HIS A 23 1.08 11.01 -5.85
N LEU A 24 1.55 9.76 -5.74
CA LEU A 24 2.76 9.27 -6.39
C LEU A 24 2.41 8.57 -7.70
N ASP A 25 2.81 9.17 -8.82
CA ASP A 25 2.48 8.67 -10.16
C ASP A 25 3.72 8.11 -10.88
N ALA A 26 3.74 6.80 -11.05
CA ALA A 26 4.68 6.06 -11.89
C ALA A 26 4.01 5.46 -13.14
N SER A 27 2.82 5.90 -13.49
CA SER A 27 2.17 5.52 -14.75
C SER A 27 2.97 6.03 -15.96
N HIS A 28 2.74 5.44 -17.13
CA HIS A 28 3.41 5.86 -18.37
C HIS A 28 2.74 7.07 -19.05
N GLY A 29 1.86 7.78 -18.35
CA GLY A 29 1.13 8.92 -18.88
C GLY A 29 -0.38 8.83 -18.66
N GLU A 30 -1.07 9.93 -18.96
CA GLU A 30 -2.50 10.15 -18.68
C GLU A 30 -3.43 9.19 -19.45
N GLU A 31 -3.00 8.72 -20.63
CA GLU A 31 -3.75 7.77 -21.45
C GLU A 31 -3.49 6.30 -21.08
N SER A 32 -2.58 6.05 -20.14
CA SER A 32 -2.34 4.69 -19.64
C SER A 32 -3.52 4.22 -18.78
N VAL A 33 -3.71 2.89 -18.63
CA VAL A 33 -4.82 2.36 -17.80
C VAL A 33 -4.78 2.93 -16.37
N VAL A 34 -3.60 2.90 -15.76
CA VAL A 34 -3.36 3.49 -14.43
C VAL A 34 -3.54 5.02 -14.45
N GLY A 35 -3.08 5.71 -15.48
CA GLY A 35 -3.28 7.16 -15.64
C GLY A 35 -4.75 7.56 -15.68
N CYS A 36 -5.55 6.86 -16.50
CA CYS A 36 -7.00 7.04 -16.59
C CYS A 36 -7.70 6.83 -15.24
N GLY A 37 -7.32 5.77 -14.50
CA GLY A 37 -7.87 5.53 -13.16
C GLY A 37 -7.46 6.61 -12.16
N SER A 38 -6.21 7.06 -12.20
CA SER A 38 -5.70 8.16 -11.37
C SER A 38 -6.52 9.42 -11.59
N ALA A 39 -6.75 9.80 -12.85
CA ALA A 39 -7.53 10.97 -13.20
C ALA A 39 -8.99 10.86 -12.70
N ALA A 40 -9.61 9.68 -12.85
CA ALA A 40 -10.97 9.45 -12.37
C ALA A 40 -11.08 9.53 -10.84
N LEU A 41 -10.14 8.91 -10.13
CA LEU A 41 -10.06 8.97 -8.67
C LEU A 41 -9.87 10.40 -8.17
N LEU A 42 -8.89 11.13 -8.72
CA LEU A 42 -8.59 12.50 -8.29
C LEU A 42 -9.71 13.48 -8.61
N ALA A 43 -10.33 13.34 -9.78
CA ALA A 43 -11.50 14.14 -10.13
C ALA A 43 -12.64 13.91 -9.13
N LYS A 44 -12.92 12.65 -8.79
CA LYS A 44 -13.96 12.33 -7.81
C LYS A 44 -13.60 12.82 -6.40
N PHE A 45 -12.35 12.68 -6.00
CA PHE A 45 -11.87 13.16 -4.70
C PHE A 45 -12.03 14.69 -4.57
N ALA A 46 -11.68 15.45 -5.62
CA ALA A 46 -11.85 16.89 -5.64
C ALA A 46 -13.31 17.35 -5.53
N GLU A 47 -14.28 16.54 -5.97
CA GLU A 47 -15.71 16.79 -5.73
C GLU A 47 -16.11 16.54 -4.26
N LEU A 48 -15.55 15.50 -3.64
CA LEU A 48 -15.88 15.06 -2.28
C LEU A 48 -15.25 15.95 -1.20
N CYS A 49 -14.02 16.39 -1.42
CA CYS A 49 -13.20 17.14 -0.48
C CYS A 49 -12.50 18.33 -1.18
N PRO A 50 -13.23 19.34 -1.67
CA PRO A 50 -12.68 20.47 -2.43
C PRO A 50 -11.68 21.33 -1.64
N GLU A 51 -11.69 21.23 -0.31
CA GLU A 51 -10.79 21.94 0.60
C GLU A 51 -9.44 21.24 0.82
N VAL A 52 -9.29 19.98 0.41
CA VAL A 52 -8.07 19.21 0.60
C VAL A 52 -7.18 19.31 -0.64
N ASP A 53 -5.95 19.80 -0.45
CA ASP A 53 -4.98 19.89 -1.53
C ASP A 53 -4.48 18.51 -1.97
N VAL A 54 -4.27 18.33 -3.27
CA VAL A 54 -3.65 17.13 -3.84
C VAL A 54 -2.29 17.49 -4.39
N GLN A 55 -1.24 17.01 -3.73
CA GLN A 55 0.12 17.14 -4.21
C GLN A 55 0.43 16.01 -5.19
N HIS A 56 0.33 16.31 -6.48
CA HIS A 56 0.67 15.37 -7.54
C HIS A 56 2.19 15.34 -7.79
N VAL A 57 2.79 14.16 -7.67
CA VAL A 57 4.21 13.91 -7.91
C VAL A 57 4.36 12.88 -9.01
N ARG A 58 4.71 13.35 -10.22
CA ARG A 58 5.05 12.48 -11.34
C ARG A 58 6.52 12.05 -11.24
N LEU A 59 6.74 10.77 -10.92
CA LEU A 59 8.07 10.25 -10.60
C LEU A 59 9.01 10.18 -11.82
N TRP A 60 8.45 10.22 -13.02
CA TRP A 60 9.22 10.24 -14.27
C TRP A 60 9.78 11.62 -14.64
N ASP A 61 9.24 12.70 -14.06
CA ASP A 61 9.62 14.06 -14.43
C ASP A 61 11.07 14.35 -14.03
N GLU A 62 11.82 15.00 -14.92
CA GLU A 62 13.25 15.24 -14.72
C GLU A 62 13.54 15.95 -13.39
N GLY A 63 12.74 16.97 -13.06
CA GLY A 63 12.89 17.69 -11.80
C GLY A 63 12.64 16.82 -10.56
N MET A 64 11.78 15.79 -10.67
CA MET A 64 11.58 14.82 -9.60
C MET A 64 12.71 13.79 -9.55
N ARG A 65 13.17 13.30 -10.71
CA ARG A 65 14.31 12.38 -10.79
C ARG A 65 15.58 12.97 -10.17
N SER A 66 15.87 14.25 -10.44
CA SER A 66 17.01 14.94 -9.81
C SER A 66 16.88 15.03 -8.29
N LYS A 67 15.66 15.17 -7.75
CA LYS A 67 15.42 15.17 -6.29
C LYS A 67 15.57 13.78 -5.67
N MET A 68 15.35 12.72 -6.45
CA MET A 68 15.51 11.32 -6.03
C MET A 68 16.93 10.77 -6.30
N GLU A 69 17.90 11.62 -6.63
CA GLU A 69 19.27 11.17 -6.83
C GLU A 69 19.85 10.67 -5.49
N TYR A 70 19.79 9.35 -5.29
CA TYR A 70 20.24 8.68 -4.07
C TYR A 70 21.32 7.67 -4.42
N ASN A 71 22.56 8.00 -4.07
CA ASN A 71 23.76 7.26 -4.48
C ASN A 71 24.62 6.86 -3.26
N LEU A 72 25.80 6.29 -3.51
CA LEU A 72 26.67 5.79 -2.45
C LEU A 72 27.12 6.88 -1.46
N ASP A 73 27.25 8.13 -1.90
CA ASP A 73 27.65 9.23 -1.02
C ASP A 73 26.53 9.60 -0.05
N HIS A 74 25.26 9.52 -0.48
CA HIS A 74 24.11 9.62 0.41
C HIS A 74 24.10 8.48 1.45
N VAL A 75 24.39 7.25 1.03
CA VAL A 75 24.50 6.11 1.95
C VAL A 75 25.62 6.35 2.98
N ARG A 76 26.79 6.81 2.55
CA ARG A 76 27.91 7.12 3.45
C ARG A 76 27.56 8.24 4.43
N ALA A 77 26.94 9.31 3.95
CA ALA A 77 26.46 10.42 4.77
C ALA A 77 25.47 9.91 5.83
N LYS A 78 24.45 9.16 5.43
CA LYS A 78 23.49 8.51 6.33
C LYS A 78 24.18 7.65 7.39
N MET A 79 25.10 6.79 7.00
CA MET A 79 25.81 5.91 7.94
C MET A 79 26.71 6.70 8.90
N ALA A 80 27.31 7.81 8.47
CA ALA A 80 28.07 8.71 9.34
C ALA A 80 27.16 9.41 10.35
N MET A 81 26.01 9.94 9.92
CA MET A 81 25.01 10.58 10.78
C MET A 81 24.48 9.60 11.84
N LEU A 82 24.05 8.40 11.44
CA LEU A 82 23.55 7.36 12.36
C LEU A 82 24.59 6.90 13.38
N ALA A 83 25.88 7.02 13.07
CA ALA A 83 26.98 6.67 13.96
C ALA A 83 27.48 7.86 14.82
N GLY A 84 26.78 9.00 14.82
CA GLY A 84 27.15 10.20 15.57
C GLY A 84 28.39 10.93 15.02
N ARG A 85 28.73 10.71 13.74
CA ARG A 85 29.88 11.32 13.05
C ARG A 85 29.46 12.18 11.85
N GLY A 86 28.21 12.64 11.82
CA GLY A 86 27.71 13.50 10.76
C GLY A 86 28.45 14.85 10.75
N SER A 87 28.86 15.30 9.56
CA SER A 87 29.36 16.65 9.30
C SER A 87 28.28 17.50 8.62
N GLU A 88 28.48 18.82 8.55
CA GLU A 88 27.60 19.73 7.80
C GLU A 88 27.36 19.24 6.36
N ASP A 89 28.42 18.82 5.66
CA ASP A 89 28.33 18.27 4.30
C ASP A 89 27.42 17.03 4.24
N CYS A 90 27.42 16.17 5.28
CA CYS A 90 26.54 15.01 5.32
C CYS A 90 25.07 15.42 5.38
N PHE A 91 24.74 16.43 6.19
CA PHE A 91 23.38 16.96 6.28
C PHE A 91 22.97 17.66 4.98
N GLN A 92 23.86 18.46 4.40
CA GLN A 92 23.61 19.15 3.14
C GLN A 92 23.37 18.18 1.97
N GLN A 93 24.09 17.05 1.94
CA GLN A 93 23.88 15.97 0.97
C GLN A 93 22.49 15.32 1.11
N PHE A 94 21.93 15.31 2.31
CA PHE A 94 20.65 14.67 2.61
C PHE A 94 19.44 15.62 2.54
N ALA A 95 19.67 16.92 2.41
CA ALA A 95 18.61 17.95 2.51
C ALA A 95 17.46 17.74 1.50
N SER A 96 17.74 17.34 0.26
CA SER A 96 16.69 17.04 -0.74
C SER A 96 15.81 15.85 -0.32
N ILE A 97 16.44 14.82 0.24
CA ILE A 97 15.77 13.61 0.74
C ILE A 97 14.90 13.94 1.94
N GLU A 98 15.39 14.77 2.88
CA GLU A 98 14.61 15.22 4.02
C GLU A 98 13.33 15.97 3.62
N VAL A 99 13.40 16.79 2.57
CA VAL A 99 12.22 17.48 2.03
C VAL A 99 11.19 16.48 1.50
N LEU A 100 11.63 15.47 0.74
CA LEU A 100 10.74 14.42 0.23
C LEU A 100 10.16 13.55 1.35
N ALA A 101 10.99 13.15 2.31
CA ALA A 101 10.57 12.39 3.49
C ALA A 101 9.51 13.15 4.30
N LYS A 102 9.73 14.45 4.53
CA LYS A 102 8.74 15.31 5.20
C LYS A 102 7.43 15.41 4.42
N GLN A 103 7.50 15.50 3.09
CA GLN A 103 6.32 15.58 2.23
C GLN A 103 5.39 14.36 2.40
N ILE A 104 5.95 13.16 2.35
CA ILE A 104 5.17 11.92 2.56
C ILE A 104 4.77 11.75 4.02
N ALA A 105 5.68 11.99 4.97
CA ALA A 105 5.41 11.79 6.40
C ALA A 105 4.24 12.65 6.89
N THR A 106 4.08 13.86 6.35
CA THR A 106 3.02 14.80 6.74
C THR A 106 1.72 14.64 5.95
N ALA A 107 1.64 13.83 4.90
CA ALA A 107 0.39 13.67 4.15
C ALA A 107 -0.68 12.95 4.99
N ARG A 108 -1.95 13.36 4.83
CA ARG A 108 -3.10 12.71 5.49
C ARG A 108 -3.54 11.44 4.78
N GLY A 109 -3.26 11.32 3.50
CA GLY A 109 -3.54 10.13 2.71
C GLY A 109 -2.59 10.02 1.53
N LEU A 110 -2.50 8.81 0.99
CA LEU A 110 -1.58 8.46 -0.09
C LEU A 110 -2.35 7.84 -1.26
N VAL A 111 -2.07 8.31 -2.48
CA VAL A 111 -2.47 7.63 -3.71
C VAL A 111 -1.21 7.15 -4.39
N VAL A 112 -1.17 5.87 -4.74
CA VAL A 112 -0.04 5.27 -5.47
C VAL A 112 -0.53 4.74 -6.80
N SER A 113 0.01 5.27 -7.89
CA SER A 113 -0.32 4.86 -9.24
C SER A 113 0.87 4.17 -9.88
N ALA A 114 0.85 2.83 -9.91
CA ALA A 114 1.98 2.03 -10.36
C ALA A 114 1.51 0.84 -11.23
N PRO A 115 1.83 0.82 -12.54
CA PRO A 115 1.63 -0.39 -13.35
C PRO A 115 2.62 -1.49 -12.93
N MET A 116 2.25 -2.75 -13.16
CA MET A 116 3.13 -3.90 -12.93
C MET A 116 4.08 -4.13 -14.11
N TRP A 117 5.41 -4.04 -13.88
CA TRP A 117 6.43 -4.45 -14.84
C TRP A 117 7.31 -5.54 -14.26
N ASN A 118 7.48 -6.65 -14.98
CA ASN A 118 8.27 -7.79 -14.52
C ASN A 118 7.88 -8.24 -13.10
N PHE A 119 6.58 -8.35 -12.83
CA PHE A 119 5.97 -8.72 -11.54
C PHE A 119 6.12 -7.70 -10.40
N ALA A 120 6.81 -6.59 -10.59
CA ALA A 120 7.11 -5.59 -9.56
C ALA A 120 6.73 -4.17 -10.01
N VAL A 121 6.97 -3.19 -9.14
CA VAL A 121 6.74 -1.77 -9.44
C VAL A 121 7.75 -1.23 -10.45
N PRO A 122 7.45 -0.14 -11.17
CA PRO A 122 8.45 0.56 -11.97
C PRO A 122 9.59 1.05 -11.08
N TYR A 123 10.83 1.05 -11.60
CA TYR A 123 12.02 1.32 -10.78
C TYR A 123 11.97 2.69 -10.07
N VAL A 124 11.35 3.71 -10.68
CA VAL A 124 11.22 5.05 -10.09
C VAL A 124 10.38 5.04 -8.81
N MET A 125 9.39 4.16 -8.71
CA MET A 125 8.60 3.98 -7.50
C MET A 125 9.45 3.36 -6.39
N LYS A 126 10.24 2.32 -6.73
CA LYS A 126 11.19 1.71 -5.79
C LYS A 126 12.23 2.72 -5.31
N GLN A 127 12.78 3.51 -6.24
CA GLN A 127 13.74 4.57 -5.93
C GLN A 127 13.15 5.63 -5.01
N TYR A 128 11.93 6.11 -5.27
CA TYR A 128 11.25 7.08 -4.42
C TYR A 128 11.16 6.59 -2.97
N PHE A 129 10.64 5.38 -2.76
CA PHE A 129 10.53 4.80 -1.42
C PHE A 129 11.89 4.56 -0.77
N ASP A 130 12.91 4.12 -1.52
CA ASP A 130 14.28 3.97 -0.98
C ASP A 130 14.88 5.31 -0.52
N CYS A 131 14.51 6.42 -1.16
CA CYS A 131 14.94 7.76 -0.76
C CYS A 131 14.23 8.21 0.52
N VAL A 132 12.91 8.06 0.62
CA VAL A 132 12.15 8.71 1.71
C VAL A 132 12.06 7.86 2.98
N LEU A 133 12.22 6.55 2.89
CA LEU A 133 12.02 5.64 4.01
C LEU A 133 13.28 5.49 4.86
N HIS A 134 13.38 6.33 5.89
CA HIS A 134 14.45 6.26 6.87
C HIS A 134 13.92 6.34 8.32
N PRO A 135 14.50 5.57 9.26
CA PRO A 135 14.20 5.69 10.67
C PRO A 135 14.50 7.13 11.16
N GLY A 136 13.54 7.74 11.85
CA GLY A 136 13.61 9.11 12.32
C GLY A 136 13.22 10.19 11.29
N LEU A 137 12.99 9.82 10.02
CA LEU A 137 12.51 10.75 8.97
C LEU A 137 11.09 10.50 8.52
N THR A 138 10.73 9.24 8.28
CA THR A 138 9.38 8.86 7.81
C THR A 138 8.72 7.83 8.71
N PHE A 139 9.52 7.08 9.49
CA PHE A 139 9.03 6.09 10.42
C PHE A 139 9.94 5.98 11.66
N THR A 140 9.44 5.33 12.71
CA THR A 140 10.22 4.90 13.87
C THR A 140 10.16 3.38 14.00
N GLU A 141 11.22 2.78 14.54
CA GLU A 141 11.22 1.36 14.89
C GLU A 141 10.53 1.17 16.24
N THR A 142 9.66 0.16 16.33
CA THR A 142 8.99 -0.24 17.59
C THR A 142 9.17 -1.75 17.81
N SER A 143 8.77 -2.25 18.98
CA SER A 143 8.80 -3.70 19.26
C SER A 143 7.88 -4.50 18.33
N SER A 144 6.84 -3.88 17.78
CA SER A 144 5.91 -4.48 16.81
C SER A 144 6.33 -4.22 15.35
N GLY A 145 7.51 -3.68 15.12
CA GLY A 145 8.02 -3.32 13.79
C GLY A 145 7.94 -1.81 13.48
N PRO A 146 8.23 -1.42 12.24
CA PRO A 146 8.20 -0.02 11.83
C PRO A 146 6.80 0.60 11.95
N THR A 147 6.73 1.84 12.41
CA THR A 147 5.49 2.62 12.46
C THR A 147 5.74 4.01 11.92
N GLY A 148 4.81 4.55 11.13
CA GLY A 148 4.88 5.91 10.60
C GLY A 148 5.21 6.94 11.68
N LEU A 149 5.98 7.95 11.31
CA LEU A 149 6.55 8.90 12.26
C LEU A 149 5.49 9.76 12.99
N LEU A 150 4.37 10.02 12.32
CA LEU A 150 3.20 10.69 12.88
C LEU A 150 2.12 9.69 13.34
N GLY A 151 2.50 8.42 13.52
CA GLY A 151 1.58 7.31 13.76
C GLY A 151 1.01 6.69 12.48
N GLY A 152 0.11 5.73 12.68
CA GLY A 152 -0.67 5.05 11.65
C GLY A 152 -2.10 5.57 11.53
N GLY A 153 -2.98 4.77 10.92
CA GLY A 153 -4.40 5.09 10.71
C GLY A 153 -4.66 6.06 9.57
N ARG A 154 -3.85 6.03 8.50
CA ARG A 154 -4.04 6.90 7.32
C ARG A 154 -4.41 6.08 6.07
N PRO A 155 -5.33 6.57 5.23
CA PRO A 155 -5.73 5.88 4.02
C PRO A 155 -4.63 5.85 2.96
N VAL A 156 -4.50 4.71 2.29
CA VAL A 156 -3.77 4.57 1.02
C VAL A 156 -4.67 3.96 -0.04
N VAL A 157 -4.69 4.54 -1.24
CA VAL A 157 -5.31 3.94 -2.43
C VAL A 157 -4.21 3.55 -3.43
N LEU A 158 -4.13 2.26 -3.75
CA LEU A 158 -3.24 1.72 -4.76
C LEU A 158 -4.01 1.47 -6.07
N LEU A 159 -3.57 2.13 -7.14
CA LEU A 159 -4.02 1.90 -8.51
C LEU A 159 -2.93 1.15 -9.28
N THR A 160 -3.23 -0.09 -9.69
CA THR A 160 -2.30 -0.94 -10.44
C THR A 160 -2.95 -1.58 -11.65
N SER A 161 -2.12 -2.05 -12.59
CA SER A 161 -2.58 -2.78 -13.77
C SER A 161 -1.54 -3.81 -14.21
N SER A 162 -1.99 -4.95 -14.75
CA SER A 162 -1.12 -5.97 -15.34
C SER A 162 -1.62 -6.42 -16.72
N GLY A 163 -0.69 -6.75 -17.60
CA GLY A 163 -0.99 -7.26 -18.93
C GLY A 163 -1.49 -8.71 -18.91
N GLY A 164 -0.70 -9.62 -18.33
CA GLY A 164 -1.05 -11.03 -18.22
C GLY A 164 -1.78 -11.36 -16.92
N VAL A 165 -2.26 -12.61 -16.83
CA VAL A 165 -2.66 -13.21 -15.56
C VAL A 165 -1.41 -13.29 -14.68
N ALA A 166 -1.33 -12.45 -13.65
CA ALA A 166 -0.16 -12.37 -12.80
C ALA A 166 -0.14 -13.57 -11.84
N SER A 167 0.60 -14.63 -12.16
CA SER A 167 0.87 -15.73 -11.22
C SER A 167 1.72 -15.30 -10.03
N LYS A 168 2.37 -14.13 -10.14
CA LYS A 168 3.18 -13.48 -9.11
C LYS A 168 2.87 -11.99 -9.10
N ASP A 169 2.55 -11.48 -7.92
CA ASP A 169 2.35 -10.06 -7.66
C ASP A 169 3.27 -9.61 -6.53
N TYR A 170 4.37 -8.93 -6.89
CA TYR A 170 5.25 -8.24 -5.96
C TYR A 170 4.97 -6.73 -5.91
N VAL A 171 3.96 -6.25 -6.63
CA VAL A 171 3.55 -4.83 -6.63
C VAL A 171 2.74 -4.56 -5.38
N THR A 172 1.61 -5.26 -5.23
CA THR A 172 0.63 -4.99 -4.19
C THR A 172 1.21 -5.17 -2.79
N PRO A 173 1.74 -6.36 -2.39
CA PRO A 173 2.25 -6.54 -1.02
C PRO A 173 3.39 -5.58 -0.70
N TRP A 174 4.35 -5.40 -1.61
CA TRP A 174 5.47 -4.50 -1.38
C TRP A 174 5.02 -3.04 -1.17
N LEU A 175 4.08 -2.54 -1.98
CA LEU A 175 3.55 -1.18 -1.83
C LEU A 175 2.76 -0.99 -0.55
N LEU A 176 1.98 -1.99 -0.12
CA LEU A 176 1.26 -1.93 1.14
C LEU A 176 2.23 -1.90 2.33
N ASP A 177 3.27 -2.74 2.32
CA ASP A 177 4.27 -2.77 3.39
C ASP A 177 5.01 -1.43 3.54
N VAL A 178 5.50 -0.87 2.43
CA VAL A 178 6.24 0.40 2.47
C VAL A 178 5.33 1.61 2.77
N ALA A 179 4.07 1.58 2.35
CA ALA A 179 3.08 2.59 2.70
C ALA A 179 2.72 2.53 4.19
N ALA A 180 2.49 1.32 4.73
CA ALA A 180 2.22 1.10 6.14
C ALA A 180 3.41 1.53 7.01
N MET A 181 4.64 1.28 6.57
CA MET A 181 5.84 1.78 7.24
C MET A 181 5.86 3.31 7.32
N ALA A 182 5.38 4.02 6.29
CA ALA A 182 5.20 5.48 6.33
C ALA A 182 3.94 5.95 7.09
N GLY A 183 3.13 5.01 7.62
CA GLY A 183 1.93 5.23 8.42
C GLY A 183 0.62 5.28 7.64
N PHE A 184 0.60 4.83 6.38
CA PHE A 184 -0.60 4.63 5.58
C PHE A 184 -0.99 3.15 5.56
N ASP A 185 -1.72 2.72 6.59
CA ASP A 185 -2.01 1.33 6.94
C ASP A 185 -3.50 0.96 6.77
N ILE A 186 -4.29 1.85 6.16
CA ILE A 186 -5.68 1.57 5.79
C ILE A 186 -5.75 1.49 4.26
N PRO A 187 -5.57 0.30 3.65
CA PRO A 187 -5.44 0.19 2.21
C PRO A 187 -6.77 0.02 1.48
N LYS A 188 -6.82 0.56 0.26
CA LYS A 188 -7.79 0.22 -0.78
C LYS A 188 -7.01 -0.06 -2.07
N VAL A 189 -7.21 -1.24 -2.66
CA VAL A 189 -6.53 -1.61 -3.91
C VAL A 189 -7.55 -1.65 -5.04
N VAL A 190 -7.20 -1.02 -6.16
CA VAL A 190 -7.93 -1.11 -7.42
C VAL A 190 -6.96 -1.63 -8.46
N SER A 191 -7.31 -2.74 -9.11
CA SER A 191 -6.43 -3.44 -10.04
C SER A 191 -7.14 -3.73 -11.37
N ALA A 192 -6.51 -3.34 -12.47
CA ALA A 192 -6.88 -3.78 -13.81
C ALA A 192 -5.94 -4.91 -14.27
N ALA A 193 -6.33 -6.16 -13.99
CA ALA A 193 -5.53 -7.33 -14.32
C ALA A 193 -5.89 -7.95 -15.69
N SER A 194 -4.97 -8.75 -16.23
CA SER A 194 -5.20 -9.56 -17.44
C SER A 194 -5.65 -8.75 -18.66
N LEU A 195 -5.10 -7.55 -18.82
CA LEU A 195 -5.49 -6.61 -19.88
C LEU A 195 -5.24 -7.14 -21.30
N VAL A 196 -4.32 -8.10 -21.49
CA VAL A 196 -4.05 -8.72 -22.79
C VAL A 196 -5.22 -9.58 -23.27
N SER A 197 -5.99 -10.18 -22.36
CA SER A 197 -7.12 -11.05 -22.69
C SER A 197 -8.48 -10.34 -22.60
N ARG A 198 -8.51 -9.02 -22.46
CA ARG A 198 -9.73 -8.23 -22.27
C ARG A 198 -9.88 -7.16 -23.35
N ASP A 199 -11.12 -6.73 -23.59
CA ASP A 199 -11.36 -5.51 -24.35
C ASP A 199 -10.79 -4.31 -23.57
N ARG A 200 -9.85 -3.59 -24.21
CA ARG A 200 -9.09 -2.54 -23.53
C ARG A 200 -9.96 -1.36 -23.12
N ALA A 201 -10.93 -0.96 -23.95
CA ALA A 201 -11.80 0.17 -23.66
C ALA A 201 -12.69 -0.14 -22.44
N THR A 202 -13.34 -1.30 -22.45
CA THR A 202 -14.17 -1.78 -21.35
C THR A 202 -13.38 -1.94 -20.06
N ALA A 203 -12.15 -2.48 -20.13
CA ALA A 203 -11.29 -2.63 -18.96
C ALA A 203 -10.86 -1.26 -18.37
N ILE A 204 -10.56 -0.27 -19.22
CA ILE A 204 -10.28 1.10 -18.77
C ILE A 204 -11.51 1.72 -18.13
N ASP A 205 -12.69 1.59 -18.72
CA ASP A 205 -13.92 2.18 -18.19
C ASP A 205 -14.28 1.59 -16.83
N LEU A 206 -14.21 0.27 -16.68
CA LEU A 206 -14.42 -0.41 -15.39
C LEU A 206 -13.39 0.07 -14.35
N PHE A 207 -12.12 0.11 -14.72
CA PHE A 207 -11.06 0.56 -13.81
C PHE A 207 -11.26 2.01 -13.38
N ARG A 208 -11.68 2.91 -14.29
CA ARG A 208 -12.02 4.31 -13.97
C ARG A 208 -13.18 4.40 -12.98
N GLN A 209 -14.24 3.62 -13.19
CA GLN A 209 -15.38 3.59 -12.28
C GLN A 209 -14.99 3.12 -10.88
N GLN A 210 -14.22 2.03 -10.79
CA GLN A 210 -13.72 1.51 -9.51
C GLN A 210 -12.77 2.49 -8.82
N ALA A 211 -11.90 3.16 -9.58
CA ALA A 211 -10.98 4.17 -9.05
C ALA A 211 -11.74 5.41 -8.54
N ALA A 212 -12.80 5.85 -9.23
CA ALA A 212 -13.66 6.92 -8.77
C ALA A 212 -14.37 6.57 -7.45
N VAL A 213 -14.91 5.35 -7.31
CA VAL A 213 -15.50 4.88 -6.04
C VAL A 213 -14.45 4.83 -4.93
N ALA A 214 -13.23 4.40 -5.23
CA ALA A 214 -12.14 4.37 -4.26
C ALA A 214 -11.71 5.76 -3.74
N ALA A 215 -12.13 6.86 -4.37
CA ALA A 215 -11.89 8.21 -3.87
C ALA A 215 -12.51 8.44 -2.48
N GLU A 216 -13.65 7.79 -2.17
CA GLU A 216 -14.28 7.85 -0.85
C GLU A 216 -13.34 7.36 0.27
N HIS A 217 -12.42 6.45 -0.05
CA HIS A 217 -11.45 5.94 0.91
C HIS A 217 -10.49 7.02 1.43
N LEU A 218 -10.23 8.06 0.63
CA LEU A 218 -9.35 9.16 0.99
C LEU A 218 -10.02 10.22 1.87
N THR A 219 -11.34 10.15 2.05
CA THR A 219 -12.08 11.06 2.95
C THR A 219 -11.93 10.66 4.41
N LEU A 220 -11.32 9.50 4.69
CA LEU A 220 -11.02 9.06 6.06
C LEU A 220 -10.06 10.05 6.74
N GLU A 221 -10.36 10.39 7.99
CA GLU A 221 -9.51 11.27 8.79
C GLU A 221 -8.29 10.49 9.36
N PRO A 222 -7.09 11.09 9.41
CA PRO A 222 -5.94 10.48 10.06
C PRO A 222 -6.23 10.09 11.51
N GLY A 223 -5.72 8.93 11.93
CA GLY A 223 -5.99 8.42 13.27
C GLY A 223 -7.42 7.89 13.44
N THR A 224 -8.19 7.80 12.34
CA THR A 224 -9.23 6.79 12.21
C THR A 224 -8.53 5.47 12.48
N LYS A 225 -8.62 4.98 13.71
CA LYS A 225 -8.32 3.59 13.97
C LYS A 225 -9.15 2.83 12.94
N ARG A 226 -8.59 1.76 12.35
CA ARG A 226 -9.44 0.66 11.88
C ARG A 226 -10.58 0.56 12.90
N SER A 227 -11.80 0.24 12.49
CA SER A 227 -12.65 -0.51 13.42
C SER A 227 -11.93 -1.84 13.67
N THR A 228 -10.80 -1.80 14.38
CA THR A 228 -10.49 -2.77 15.37
C THR A 228 -11.67 -2.64 16.28
N VAL A 229 -12.57 -3.61 16.14
CA VAL A 229 -12.88 -4.39 17.34
C VAL A 229 -11.55 -4.46 18.09
N GLN A 230 -11.43 -3.65 19.15
CA GLN A 230 -10.34 -3.83 20.07
C GLN A 230 -10.33 -5.33 20.37
N PRO A 231 -9.20 -6.03 20.37
CA PRO A 231 -9.14 -7.30 21.06
C PRO A 231 -9.39 -6.98 22.54
N GLY A 232 -10.66 -6.84 22.89
CA GLY A 232 -11.13 -7.09 24.22
C GLY A 232 -10.90 -8.56 24.41
N ASP A 233 -9.97 -8.87 25.30
CA ASP A 233 -9.80 -10.16 25.93
C ASP A 233 -9.80 -11.35 24.95
N GLY A 234 -8.65 -11.55 24.30
CA GLY A 234 -8.19 -12.85 23.79
C GLY A 234 -9.16 -13.62 22.90
N ASP A 235 -9.06 -13.43 21.59
CA ASP A 235 -9.12 -14.53 20.64
C ASP A 235 -8.10 -14.21 19.53
N GLU A 236 -6.98 -14.93 19.56
CA GLU A 236 -6.00 -14.94 18.47
C GLU A 236 -6.71 -15.39 17.18
N LEU A 237 -6.43 -14.74 16.05
CA LEU A 237 -6.92 -15.19 14.75
C LEU A 237 -6.21 -16.53 14.43
N GLY A 238 -6.77 -17.61 14.97
CA GLY A 238 -6.24 -18.96 14.90
C GLY A 238 -6.98 -19.81 13.89
N SER A 239 -6.54 -21.06 13.75
CA SER A 239 -7.16 -22.02 12.84
C SER A 239 -8.64 -22.25 13.15
N SER A 240 -9.08 -22.00 14.39
CA SER A 240 -10.47 -22.13 14.84
C SER A 240 -11.34 -20.88 14.63
N CYS A 241 -10.89 -19.89 13.85
CA CYS A 241 -11.68 -18.68 13.64
C CYS A 241 -12.98 -18.99 12.86
N GLY A 242 -14.05 -18.27 13.19
CA GLY A 242 -15.35 -18.48 12.55
C GLY A 242 -15.41 -17.93 11.12
N HIS A 243 -16.42 -18.34 10.34
CA HIS A 243 -16.55 -17.93 8.94
C HIS A 243 -16.61 -16.41 8.72
N GLU A 244 -17.17 -15.63 9.67
CA GLU A 244 -17.25 -14.18 9.55
C GLU A 244 -15.89 -13.51 9.76
N GLU A 245 -15.08 -14.07 10.67
CA GLU A 245 -13.73 -13.59 10.96
C GLU A 245 -12.80 -13.92 9.80
N LEU A 246 -12.92 -15.13 9.25
CA LEU A 246 -12.22 -15.52 8.04
C LEU A 246 -12.61 -14.61 6.86
N ARG A 247 -13.91 -14.37 6.62
CA ARG A 247 -14.38 -13.48 5.54
C ARG A 247 -13.77 -12.09 5.67
N ARG A 248 -13.83 -11.49 6.86
CA ARG A 248 -13.23 -10.17 7.13
C ARG A 248 -11.73 -10.16 6.86
N TRP A 249 -11.03 -11.23 7.24
CA TRP A 249 -9.60 -11.36 6.96
C TRP A 249 -9.31 -11.49 5.45
N LEU A 250 -10.05 -12.33 4.73
CA LEU A 250 -9.95 -12.50 3.27
C LEU A 250 -10.23 -11.19 2.52
N GLU A 251 -11.30 -10.48 2.90
CA GLU A 251 -11.63 -9.15 2.37
C GLU A 251 -10.49 -8.15 2.59
N SER A 252 -9.92 -8.13 3.79
CA SER A 252 -8.82 -7.22 4.13
C SER A 252 -7.51 -7.56 3.43
N SER A 253 -7.32 -8.83 3.05
CA SER A 253 -6.13 -9.32 2.35
C SER A 253 -6.16 -9.03 0.85
N GLY A 254 -7.35 -8.76 0.30
CA GLY A 254 -7.55 -8.30 -1.07
C GLY A 254 -7.15 -9.29 -2.17
N GLY A 255 -7.53 -8.95 -3.41
CA GLY A 255 -7.22 -9.75 -4.60
C GLY A 255 -8.17 -10.93 -4.86
N LEU A 256 -9.28 -11.02 -4.13
CA LEU A 256 -10.39 -11.92 -4.38
C LEU A 256 -11.57 -11.14 -4.98
N SER A 257 -12.33 -11.77 -5.87
CA SER A 257 -13.59 -11.23 -6.37
C SER A 257 -14.67 -11.17 -5.27
N SER A 258 -15.69 -10.31 -5.45
CA SER A 258 -16.88 -10.31 -4.57
C SER A 258 -17.57 -11.65 -4.58
N ASP A 259 -17.68 -12.27 -5.76
CA ASP A 259 -18.40 -13.53 -5.97
C ASP A 259 -17.69 -14.67 -5.25
N CYS A 260 -16.35 -14.68 -5.23
CA CYS A 260 -15.58 -15.62 -4.43
C CYS A 260 -15.86 -15.48 -2.92
N LEU A 261 -15.84 -14.25 -2.40
CA LEU A 261 -16.09 -13.99 -0.99
C LEU A 261 -17.52 -14.41 -0.59
N ASP A 262 -18.50 -14.12 -1.44
CA ASP A 262 -19.90 -14.47 -1.23
C ASP A 262 -20.13 -15.99 -1.34
N SER A 263 -19.44 -16.68 -2.24
CA SER A 263 -19.45 -18.16 -2.31
C SER A 263 -18.89 -18.79 -1.04
N LEU A 264 -17.75 -18.31 -0.54
CA LEU A 264 -17.13 -18.84 0.69
C LEU A 264 -17.99 -18.56 1.93
N GLU A 265 -18.62 -17.39 2.02
CA GLU A 265 -19.54 -17.07 3.10
C GLU A 265 -20.81 -17.93 3.03
N SER A 266 -21.37 -18.12 1.83
CA SER A 266 -22.54 -18.98 1.62
C SER A 266 -22.26 -20.43 1.99
N ALA A 267 -21.05 -20.92 1.69
CA ALA A 267 -20.56 -22.22 2.09
C ALA A 267 -20.13 -22.30 3.57
N ARG A 268 -20.16 -21.17 4.30
CA ARG A 268 -19.75 -21.06 5.71
C ARG A 268 -18.35 -21.60 5.98
N VAL A 269 -17.42 -21.33 5.07
CA VAL A 269 -16.02 -21.74 5.23
C VAL A 269 -15.42 -21.00 6.43
N ASP A 270 -14.99 -21.75 7.44
CA ASP A 270 -14.28 -21.26 8.62
C ASP A 270 -12.76 -21.49 8.50
N GLY A 271 -11.98 -21.07 9.50
CA GLY A 271 -10.53 -21.15 9.45
C GLY A 271 -9.99 -22.57 9.27
N GLU A 272 -10.65 -23.57 9.85
CA GLU A 272 -10.23 -24.97 9.77
C GLU A 272 -10.52 -25.53 8.38
N LEU A 273 -11.74 -25.30 7.87
CA LEU A 273 -12.12 -25.69 6.52
C LEU A 273 -11.25 -25.00 5.48
N PHE A 274 -10.92 -23.73 5.68
CA PHE A 274 -10.06 -22.98 4.79
C PHE A 274 -8.65 -23.55 4.74
N LEU A 275 -8.05 -23.92 5.88
CA LEU A 275 -6.72 -24.54 5.90
C LEU A 275 -6.72 -25.98 5.37
N ALA A 276 -7.81 -26.72 5.57
CA ALA A 276 -7.94 -28.10 5.12
C ALA A 276 -8.31 -28.23 3.64
N ALA A 277 -8.89 -27.18 3.03
CA ALA A 277 -9.37 -27.22 1.65
C ALA A 277 -8.23 -27.53 0.66
N SER A 278 -8.40 -28.64 -0.06
CA SER A 278 -7.50 -29.07 -1.11
C SER A 278 -7.74 -28.32 -2.41
N ASP A 279 -6.84 -28.53 -3.37
CA ASP A 279 -6.95 -27.97 -4.72
C ASP A 279 -8.22 -28.42 -5.46
N ASN A 280 -8.73 -29.61 -5.14
CA ASN A 280 -9.97 -30.14 -5.70
C ASN A 280 -11.19 -29.50 -5.04
N ASP A 281 -11.15 -29.29 -3.72
CA ASP A 281 -12.26 -28.69 -2.98
C ASP A 281 -12.49 -27.24 -3.43
N LEU A 282 -11.41 -26.49 -3.69
CA LEU A 282 -11.50 -25.14 -4.25
C LEU A 282 -11.97 -25.10 -5.72
N ARG A 283 -11.90 -26.23 -6.43
CA ARG A 283 -12.38 -26.40 -7.82
C ARG A 283 -13.74 -27.03 -7.91
N ASP A 284 -14.43 -27.20 -6.78
CA ASP A 284 -15.78 -27.71 -6.77
C ASP A 284 -16.71 -26.80 -7.57
N GLU A 285 -17.49 -27.38 -8.48
CA GLU A 285 -18.44 -26.66 -9.33
C GLU A 285 -19.50 -25.93 -8.49
N GLU A 286 -19.81 -26.40 -7.28
CA GLU A 286 -20.75 -25.77 -6.36
C GLU A 286 -20.23 -24.44 -5.78
N LEU A 287 -18.91 -24.28 -5.65
CA LEU A 287 -18.31 -23.01 -5.19
C LEU A 287 -18.20 -21.99 -6.33
N GLY A 288 -18.15 -22.45 -7.58
CA GLY A 288 -18.15 -21.60 -8.77
C GLY A 288 -16.97 -20.63 -8.86
N LEU A 289 -15.83 -20.96 -8.22
CA LEU A 289 -14.68 -20.05 -8.12
C LEU A 289 -13.94 -19.94 -9.45
N GLU A 290 -13.54 -18.73 -9.82
CA GLU A 290 -12.66 -18.52 -10.97
C GLU A 290 -11.22 -18.98 -10.65
N GLU A 291 -10.47 -19.44 -11.66
CA GLU A 291 -9.08 -19.87 -11.48
C GLU A 291 -8.18 -18.79 -10.85
N ALA A 292 -8.47 -17.51 -11.08
CA ALA A 292 -7.74 -16.41 -10.45
C ALA A 292 -7.97 -16.35 -8.93
N ASP A 293 -9.21 -16.57 -8.48
CA ASP A 293 -9.58 -16.61 -7.07
C ASP A 293 -8.98 -17.85 -6.39
N ILE A 294 -9.02 -19.00 -7.05
CA ILE A 294 -8.43 -20.24 -6.51
C ILE A 294 -6.92 -20.08 -6.28
N VAL A 295 -6.20 -19.48 -7.24
CA VAL A 295 -4.77 -19.20 -7.08
C VAL A 295 -4.52 -18.26 -5.90
N ARG A 296 -5.35 -17.22 -5.74
CA ARG A 296 -5.22 -16.27 -4.62
C ARG A 296 -5.56 -16.91 -3.28
N LEU A 297 -6.64 -17.69 -3.18
CA LEU A 297 -7.01 -18.41 -1.97
C LEU A 297 -5.88 -19.32 -1.50
N LYS A 298 -5.20 -20.02 -2.41
CA LYS A 298 -4.04 -20.86 -2.07
C LYS A 298 -2.82 -20.08 -1.56
N GLN A 299 -2.64 -18.84 -2.01
CA GLN A 299 -1.60 -17.96 -1.43
C GLN A 299 -2.01 -17.51 -0.02
N LEU A 300 -3.28 -17.14 0.14
CA LEU A 300 -3.85 -16.73 1.42
C LEU A 300 -3.87 -17.88 2.44
N GLN A 301 -4.13 -19.13 2.04
CA GLN A 301 -4.01 -20.31 2.92
C GLN A 301 -2.62 -20.42 3.55
N LYS A 302 -1.55 -20.16 2.80
CA LYS A 302 -0.17 -20.20 3.34
C LYS A 302 0.08 -19.08 4.35
N LEU A 303 -0.37 -17.88 4.04
CA LEU A 303 -0.25 -16.72 4.94
C LEU A 303 -1.08 -16.93 6.21
N PHE A 304 -2.29 -17.46 6.07
CA PHE A 304 -3.17 -17.78 7.19
C PHE A 304 -2.56 -18.87 8.08
N GLN A 305 -1.91 -19.88 7.48
CA GLN A 305 -1.19 -20.92 8.21
C GLN A 305 0.00 -20.36 9.00
N GLU A 306 0.77 -19.44 8.44
CA GLU A 306 1.87 -18.76 9.14
C GLU A 306 1.37 -17.94 10.33
N ILE A 307 0.22 -17.26 10.19
CA ILE A 307 -0.44 -16.51 11.26
C ILE A 307 -0.89 -17.44 12.39
N CYS A 308 -1.52 -18.57 12.05
CA CYS A 308 -2.02 -19.56 13.03
C CYS A 308 -0.89 -20.29 13.79
N HIS A 309 0.34 -20.29 13.27
CA HIS A 309 1.50 -20.89 13.95
C HIS A 309 2.31 -19.89 14.80
N ALA A 310 2.03 -18.59 14.67
CA ALA A 310 2.74 -17.53 15.36
C ALA A 310 2.01 -16.99 16.60
N GLY A 311 0.70 -17.28 16.74
CA GLY A 311 -0.05 -17.19 17.99
C GLY A 311 0.04 -18.52 18.75
#